data_AF-A0A352SBY6-F1
#
_entry.id   AF-A0A352SBY6-F1
#
_cell.length_a   1.000
_cell.length_b   1.000
_cell.length_c   1.000
_cell.angle_alpha   90.00
_cell.angle_beta   90.00
_cell.angle_gamma   90.00
#
_symmetry.space_group_name_H-M   'P 1'
#
loop_
_entity.id
_entity.type
_entity.pdbx_description
1 polymer ?
#
loop_
_entity_poly.entity_id
_entity_poly.type
_entity_poly.pdbx_seq_one_letter_code
_entity_poly.pdbx_strand_id
1 'polypeptide(L)' 'GDRPVQVGSHFHFYETNAALSFDREAARGYRLDIAAGTAVRFEPGQSRTVQLVALDGDRIVYGFNGRIMGAL' A
#
# COMPACT_ATOMS: atom_id res chain seq x y z
N GLY A 1 -12.65 -7.88 2.82
CA GLY A 1 -13.83 -7.04 3.18
C GLY A 1 -14.97 -7.33 2.22
N ASP A 2 -16.15 -6.75 2.47
CA ASP A 2 -17.39 -6.91 1.67
C ASP A 2 -17.56 -5.85 0.57
N ARG A 3 -16.71 -4.82 0.59
CA ARG A 3 -16.68 -3.72 -0.37
C ARG A 3 -15.36 -3.71 -1.14
N PRO A 4 -15.36 -3.23 -2.39
CA PRO A 4 -14.14 -3.12 -3.17
C PRO A 4 -13.17 -2.11 -2.56
N VAL A 5 -11.88 -2.38 -2.73
CA VAL A 5 -10.77 -1.50 -2.31
C VAL A 5 -9.91 -1.19 -3.53
N GLN A 6 -9.53 0.08 -3.69
CA GLN A 6 -8.61 0.51 -4.74
C GLN A 6 -7.42 1.23 -4.10
N VAL A 7 -6.21 0.81 -4.47
CA VAL A 7 -4.96 1.34 -3.93
C VAL A 7 -4.17 2.01 -5.05
N GLY A 8 -3.84 3.29 -4.88
CA GLY A 8 -3.08 4.07 -5.86
C GLY A 8 -1.58 3.80 -5.83
N SER A 9 -0.91 4.14 -6.93
CA SER A 9 0.53 3.92 -7.17
C SER A 9 1.48 4.39 -6.06
N HIS A 10 1.14 5.48 -5.35
CA HIS A 10 2.03 6.12 -4.36
C HIS A 10 1.54 6.00 -2.91
N PHE A 11 0.48 5.23 -2.66
CA PHE A 11 0.02 5.00 -1.30
C PHE A 11 0.98 4.05 -0.56
N HIS A 12 1.34 4.36 0.68
CA HIS A 12 2.21 3.49 1.49
C HIS A 12 1.51 2.15 1.76
N PHE A 13 1.98 1.08 1.12
CA PHE A 13 1.22 -0.17 0.98
C PHE A 13 0.94 -0.84 2.34
N TYR A 14 1.88 -0.71 3.28
CA TYR A 14 1.75 -1.08 4.71
C TYR A 14 0.46 -0.58 5.37
N GLU A 15 0.04 0.62 5.00
CA GLU A 15 -1.05 1.36 5.64
C GLU A 15 -2.35 1.25 4.85
N THR A 16 -2.41 0.38 3.84
CA THR A 16 -3.65 0.14 3.09
C THR A 16 -4.74 -0.46 3.98
N ASN A 17 -5.99 -0.40 3.50
CA ASN A 17 -7.18 -0.84 4.22
C ASN A 17 -6.95 -2.16 4.98
N ALA A 18 -7.35 -2.19 6.27
CA ALA A 18 -7.20 -3.35 7.15
C ALA A 18 -7.88 -4.62 6.62
N ALA A 19 -8.89 -4.47 5.74
CA ALA A 19 -9.60 -5.57 5.11
C ALA A 19 -8.80 -6.30 4.01
N LEU A 20 -7.64 -5.77 3.60
CA LEU A 20 -6.66 -6.48 2.75
C LEU A 20 -5.72 -7.30 3.63
N SER A 21 -5.61 -8.60 3.33
CA SER A 21 -4.77 -9.57 4.04
C SER A 21 -3.52 -9.88 3.22
N PHE A 22 -2.35 -9.56 3.77
CA PHE A 22 -1.02 -9.80 3.21
C PHE A 22 0.03 -9.61 4.33
N ASP A 23 1.29 -9.95 4.06
CA ASP A 23 2.39 -9.66 4.97
C ASP A 23 2.65 -8.15 5.03
N ARG A 24 2.18 -7.52 6.10
CA ARG A 24 2.33 -6.06 6.27
C ARG A 24 3.78 -5.68 6.50
N GLU A 25 4.52 -6.42 7.33
CA GLU A 25 5.90 -6.04 7.64
C GLU A 25 6.78 -6.09 6.38
N ALA A 26 6.56 -7.04 5.48
CA ALA A 26 7.22 -7.06 4.17
C ALA A 26 6.88 -5.85 3.28
N ALA A 27 5.75 -5.17 3.50
CA ALA A 27 5.31 -4.00 2.73
C ALA A 27 5.69 -2.65 3.39
N ARG A 28 6.35 -2.65 4.55
CA ARG A 28 6.78 -1.44 5.25
C ARG A 28 7.83 -0.68 4.42
N GLY A 29 7.50 0.56 4.08
CA GLY A 29 8.35 1.42 3.26
C GLY A 29 8.25 1.17 1.76
N TYR A 30 7.16 0.54 1.30
CA TYR A 30 6.92 0.24 -0.11
C TYR A 30 5.61 0.83 -0.63
N ARG A 31 5.54 1.01 -1.94
CA ARG A 31 4.34 1.38 -2.71
C ARG A 31 4.17 0.43 -3.91
N LEU A 32 3.03 0.50 -4.60
CA LEU A 32 2.81 -0.33 -5.79
C LEU A 32 3.81 0.03 -6.90
N ASP A 33 4.41 -1.00 -7.52
CA ASP A 33 5.25 -0.86 -8.70
C ASP A 33 4.38 -0.86 -9.97
N ILE A 34 3.71 0.27 -10.19
CA ILE A 34 2.83 0.51 -11.33
C ILE A 34 3.03 1.95 -11.83
N ALA A 35 2.55 2.24 -13.03
CA ALA A 35 2.63 3.57 -13.62
C ALA A 35 2.02 4.64 -12.69
N ALA A 36 2.68 5.79 -12.58
CA ALA A 36 2.23 6.89 -11.73
C ALA A 36 0.79 7.33 -12.07
N GLY A 37 0.00 7.64 -11.04
CA GLY A 37 -1.41 8.01 -11.19
C GLY A 37 -2.38 6.83 -11.40
N THR A 38 -1.88 5.62 -11.67
CA THR A 38 -2.73 4.42 -11.79
C THR A 38 -2.99 3.76 -10.42
N ALA A 39 -3.85 2.75 -10.41
CA ALA A 39 -4.26 2.03 -9.20
C ALA A 39 -4.54 0.55 -9.46
N VAL A 40 -4.43 -0.26 -8.40
CA VAL A 40 -4.88 -1.66 -8.40
C VAL A 40 -6.19 -1.76 -7.61
N ARG A 41 -7.17 -2.42 -8.21
CA ARG A 41 -8.49 -2.69 -7.61
C ARG A 41 -8.57 -4.13 -7.12
N PHE A 42 -9.17 -4.30 -5.95
CA PHE A 42 -9.45 -5.56 -5.28
C PHE A 42 -10.96 -5.65 -5.01
N GLU A 43 -11.63 -6.60 -5.67
CA GLU A 43 -13.03 -6.93 -5.39
C GLU A 43 -13.16 -7.73 -4.07
N PRO A 44 -14.36 -7.78 -3.45
CA PRO A 44 -14.59 -8.63 -2.29
C PRO A 44 -14.19 -10.10 -2.55
N GLY A 45 -13.35 -10.65 -1.67
CA GLY A 45 -12.84 -12.03 -1.79
C GLY A 45 -11.75 -12.26 -2.84
N GLN A 46 -11.39 -11.24 -3.63
CA GLN A 46 -10.35 -11.37 -4.65
C GLN A 46 -8.96 -11.48 -4.02
N SER A 47 -8.17 -12.43 -4.51
CA SER A 47 -6.73 -12.53 -4.23
C SER A 47 -5.93 -12.16 -5.47
N ARG A 48 -4.81 -11.45 -5.27
CA ARG A 48 -3.91 -11.03 -6.35
C ARG A 48 -2.50 -10.85 -5.83
N THR A 49 -1.52 -11.29 -6.61
CA THR A 49 -0.10 -10.95 -6.40
C THR A 49 0.18 -9.59 -7.03
N VAL A 50 0.82 -8.70 -6.26
CA VAL A 50 1.25 -7.38 -6.72
C VAL A 50 2.75 -7.24 -6.50
N GLN A 51 3.40 -6.43 -7.34
CA GLN A 51 4.78 -6.03 -7.15
C GLN A 51 4.83 -4.70 -6.41
N LEU A 52 5.79 -4.61 -5.50
CA LEU A 52 6.02 -3.41 -4.71
C LEU A 52 7.42 -2.88 -4.99
N VAL A 53 7.54 -1.55 -5.00
CA VAL A 53 8.81 -0.84 -5.11
C VAL A 53 9.02 0.02 -3.86
N ALA A 54 10.26 0.11 -3.42
CA ALA A 54 10.63 0.86 -2.24
C ALA A 54 10.29 2.36 -2.42
N LEU A 55 9.85 3.00 -1.34
CA LEU A 55 9.85 4.45 -1.27
C LEU A 55 11.29 4.96 -1.33
N ASP A 56 11.49 6.11 -1.96
CA ASP A 56 12.81 6.72 -2.15
C ASP A 56 12.84 8.12 -1.51
N GLY A 57 13.96 8.84 -1.64
CA GLY A 57 14.19 10.11 -0.95
C GLY A 57 14.52 9.90 0.52
N ASP A 58 14.01 10.77 1.40
CA ASP A 58 14.32 10.70 2.84
C ASP A 58 13.73 9.47 3.54
N ARG A 59 12.86 8.71 2.86
CA ARG A 59 12.17 7.53 3.41
C ARG A 59 11.46 7.85 4.74
N ILE A 60 10.81 9.01 4.77
CA ILE A 60 9.97 9.49 5.87
C ILE A 60 8.51 9.38 5.45
N VAL A 61 7.67 8.82 6.31
CA VAL A 61 6.25 8.60 6.04
C VAL A 61 5.39 9.34 7.06
N TYR A 62 4.59 10.28 6.57
CA TYR A 62 3.58 11.01 7.34
C TYR A 62 2.19 10.85 6.71
N GLY A 63 1.14 10.88 7.53
CA GLY A 63 -0.25 10.75 7.09
C GLY A 63 -0.71 9.29 7.02
N PHE A 64 -1.39 8.92 5.92
CA PHE A 64 -1.98 7.58 5.72
C PHE A 64 -2.88 7.14 6.89
N ASN A 65 -2.55 6.03 7.56
CA ASN A 65 -3.24 5.56 8.77
C ASN A 65 -2.47 5.93 10.05
N GLY A 66 -1.49 6.83 9.95
CA GLY A 66 -0.72 7.35 11.08
C GLY A 66 0.20 6.32 11.73
N ARG A 67 0.59 5.24 11.02
CA ARG A 67 1.33 4.12 11.64
C ARG A 67 2.83 4.31 11.69
N ILE A 68 3.39 5.17 10.84
CA ILE A 68 4.84 5.45 10.82
C ILE A 68 5.14 6.82 11.42
N MET A 69 4.56 7.89 10.86
CA MET A 69 4.68 9.28 11.34
C MET A 69 6.13 9.73 11.60
N GLY A 70 7.05 9.34 10.72
CA GLY A 70 8.47 9.59 10.88
C GLY A 70 9.32 8.79 9.90
N ALA A 71 10.61 8.66 10.21
CA ALA A 71 11.55 7.85 9.43
C ALA A 71 11.14 6.36 9.49
N LEU A 72 11.34 5.65 8.37
CA LEU A 72 11.01 4.24 8.23
C LEU A 72 11.92 3.31 9.02
#